data_AF-A0A7X6UQ30-F1
#
_entry.id   AF-A0A7X6UQ30-F1
#
_cell.length_a   1.000
_cell.length_b   1.000
_cell.length_c   1.000
_cell.angle_alpha   90.00
_cell.angle_beta   90.00
_cell.angle_gamma   90.00
#
_symmetry.space_group_name_H-M   'P 1'
#
loop_
_entity.id
_entity.type
_entity.pdbx_description
1 polymer ?
#
loop_
_entity_poly.entity_id
_entity_poly.type
_entity_poly.pdbx_seq_one_letter_code
_entity_poly.pdbx_strand_id
1 'polypeptide(L)'
;STVQSAFLKGSTQKLLLQIKSIDHPIQGVISTQKTRIKLEVDTNPPEGAVYDEKYSLLPMPYQVKLMDLSTMFSRKIHAILVRKYVKGRDLYDYVWYLQRGVLWNQKFLKNALLQTKSIENAEHFDRVDAKALLMNRFMEIDFDLVKSDVLPFLRNSTAIDVWSADFFKQITVKL
;
A
#
# COMPACT_ATOMS: atom_id res chain seq x y z
N SER A 1 22.68 1.19 20.06
CA SER A 1 22.78 2.20 18.97
C SER A 1 22.14 1.62 17.73
N THR A 2 21.06 2.23 17.21
CA THR A 2 20.18 1.67 16.16
C THR A 2 20.43 2.26 14.76
N VAL A 3 21.58 2.88 14.55
CA VAL A 3 22.02 3.33 13.22
C VAL A 3 23.15 2.42 12.77
N GLN A 4 22.91 1.67 11.70
CA GLN A 4 23.95 0.91 10.99
C GLN A 4 24.40 1.72 9.78
N SER A 5 25.71 1.94 9.68
CA SER A 5 26.36 2.62 8.57
C SER A 5 27.04 1.59 7.68
N ALA A 6 26.96 1.78 6.36
CA ALA A 6 27.72 1.00 5.39
C ALA A 6 28.64 1.93 4.60
N PHE A 7 29.89 1.52 4.41
CA PHE A 7 30.90 2.24 3.63
C PHE A 7 31.22 1.46 2.35
N LEU A 8 31.50 2.17 1.25
CA LEU A 8 32.01 1.57 0.01
C LEU A 8 33.39 0.94 0.29
N LYS A 9 33.52 -0.35 0.01
CA LYS A 9 34.78 -1.09 0.13
C LYS A 9 35.33 -1.34 -1.27
N GLY A 10 36.65 -1.53 -1.39
CA GLY A 10 37.29 -1.81 -2.68
C GLY A 10 36.75 -3.02 -3.43
N SER A 11 36.01 -3.92 -2.76
CA SER A 11 35.33 -5.08 -3.33
C SER A 11 33.83 -4.90 -3.63
N THR A 12 33.29 -3.68 -3.55
CA THR A 12 31.89 -3.42 -3.91
C THR A 12 31.66 -3.66 -5.40
N GLN A 13 30.98 -4.76 -5.75
CA GLN A 13 30.73 -5.12 -7.15
C GLN A 13 29.74 -4.17 -7.87
N LYS A 14 28.75 -3.63 -7.15
CA LYS A 14 27.76 -2.70 -7.71
C LYS A 14 27.22 -1.73 -6.66
N LEU A 15 27.35 -0.43 -6.91
CA LEU A 15 26.66 0.62 -6.14
C LEU A 15 25.25 0.79 -6.71
N LEU A 16 24.22 0.49 -5.91
CA LEU A 16 22.81 0.49 -6.37
C LEU A 16 22.12 1.85 -6.24
N LEU A 17 22.43 2.64 -5.21
CA LEU A 17 21.82 3.93 -4.97
C LEU A 17 22.79 4.86 -4.23
N GLN A 18 22.96 6.08 -4.75
CA GLN A 18 23.67 7.16 -4.07
C GLN A 18 22.75 8.39 -4.04
N ILE A 19 22.40 8.84 -2.84
CA ILE A 19 21.61 10.06 -2.66
C ILE A 19 22.58 11.18 -2.32
N LYS A 20 22.76 12.12 -3.24
CA LYS A 20 23.58 13.33 -3.02
C LYS A 20 22.66 14.49 -2.70
N SER A 21 23.11 15.38 -1.82
CA SER A 21 22.51 16.70 -1.72
C SER A 21 22.79 17.44 -3.03
N ILE A 22 21.82 18.23 -3.48
CA ILE A 22 22.09 19.28 -4.47
C ILE A 22 22.72 20.42 -3.67
N ASP A 23 23.91 20.89 -4.04
CA ASP A 23 24.69 21.89 -3.30
C ASP A 23 24.11 23.33 -3.39
N HIS A 24 22.80 23.46 -3.63
CA HIS A 24 22.11 24.74 -3.67
C HIS A 24 21.04 24.79 -2.60
N PRO A 25 20.88 25.93 -1.88
CA PRO A 25 19.77 26.10 -0.96
C PRO A 25 18.46 26.01 -1.76
N ILE A 26 17.77 24.87 -1.64
CA ILE A 26 16.43 24.72 -2.17
C ILE A 26 15.53 25.55 -1.27
N GLN A 27 14.97 26.64 -1.82
CA GLN A 27 14.10 27.55 -1.09
C GLN A 27 12.95 26.78 -0.42
N GLY A 28 12.81 26.93 0.90
CA GLY A 28 11.82 26.20 1.71
C GLY A 28 12.29 24.89 2.32
N VAL A 29 13.52 24.43 2.06
CA VAL A 29 14.10 23.23 2.70
C VAL A 29 15.13 23.66 3.73
N ILE A 30 14.83 23.41 5.02
CA ILE A 30 15.73 23.73 6.12
C ILE A 30 16.90 22.72 6.08
N SER A 31 18.15 23.20 5.98
CA SER A 31 19.36 22.37 5.85
C SER A 31 19.58 21.39 7.02
N THR A 32 19.01 21.68 8.20
CA THR A 32 19.06 20.82 9.38
C THR A 32 17.94 19.80 9.45
N GLN A 33 16.94 19.88 8.57
CA GLN A 33 15.83 18.95 8.53
C GLN A 33 16.30 17.57 8.05
N LYS A 34 16.21 16.58 8.93
CA LYS A 34 16.58 15.21 8.60
C LYS A 34 15.48 14.54 7.78
N THR A 35 15.76 14.24 6.52
CA THR A 35 14.89 13.42 5.67
C THR A 35 15.27 11.94 5.83
N ARG A 36 14.28 11.08 6.10
CA ARG A 36 14.46 9.63 6.14
C ARG A 36 13.68 9.00 4.98
N ILE A 37 14.38 8.25 4.13
CA ILE A 37 13.78 7.46 3.06
C ILE A 37 13.84 5.99 3.48
N LYS A 38 12.67 5.32 3.52
CA LYS A 38 12.59 3.88 3.81
C LYS A 38 12.48 3.13 2.48
N LEU A 39 13.42 2.24 2.22
CA LEU A 39 13.41 1.35 1.06
C LEU A 39 13.14 -0.07 1.55
N GLU A 40 12.13 -0.72 0.98
CA GLU A 40 11.74 -2.08 1.30
C GLU A 40 11.69 -2.89 0.00
N VAL A 41 12.23 -4.11 0.05
CA VAL A 41 12.22 -5.05 -1.06
C VAL A 41 11.56 -6.33 -0.57
N ASP A 42 10.52 -6.76 -1.26
CA ASP A 42 9.89 -8.06 -1.04
C ASP A 42 10.64 -9.11 -1.89
N THR A 43 11.31 -10.05 -1.23
CA THR A 43 12.08 -11.12 -1.88
C THR A 43 11.27 -12.39 -2.11
N ASN A 44 10.02 -12.43 -1.66
CA ASN A 44 9.11 -13.55 -1.87
C ASN A 44 7.69 -13.02 -2.17
N PRO A 45 7.50 -12.29 -3.29
CA PRO A 45 6.20 -11.70 -3.58
C PRO A 45 5.16 -12.77 -3.97
N PRO A 46 3.87 -12.58 -3.64
CA PRO A 46 2.82 -13.46 -4.11
C PRO A 46 2.75 -13.48 -5.65
N GLU A 47 2.46 -14.65 -6.21
CA GLU A 47 2.29 -14.79 -7.66
C GLU A 47 1.04 -14.09 -8.18
N GLY A 48 1.05 -13.73 -9.48
CA GLY A 48 -0.11 -13.15 -10.17
C GLY A 48 -0.14 -11.64 -10.21
N ALA A 49 0.92 -10.96 -9.73
CA ALA A 49 1.09 -9.53 -9.89
C ALA A 49 1.26 -9.15 -11.36
N VAL A 50 0.56 -8.10 -11.79
CA VAL A 50 0.67 -7.53 -13.13
C VAL A 50 1.44 -6.22 -13.05
N TYR A 51 2.24 -5.95 -14.08
CA TYR A 51 3.10 -4.78 -14.14
C TYR A 51 2.97 -4.08 -15.48
N ASP A 52 2.96 -2.76 -15.42
CA ASP A 52 3.03 -1.86 -16.57
C ASP A 52 4.40 -1.20 -16.62
N GLU A 53 4.90 -0.97 -17.84
CA GLU A 53 6.01 -0.06 -18.07
C GLU A 53 5.47 1.34 -18.40
N LYS A 54 5.92 2.35 -17.67
CA LYS A 54 5.55 3.75 -17.90
C LYS A 54 6.80 4.59 -18.11
N TYR A 55 6.67 5.62 -18.93
CA TYR A 55 7.68 6.66 -19.07
C TYR A 55 7.31 7.88 -18.23
N SER A 56 8.29 8.50 -17.60
CA SER A 56 8.18 9.81 -16.96
C SER A 56 9.26 10.73 -17.50
N LEU A 57 8.97 12.03 -17.60
CA LEU A 57 9.90 13.02 -18.16
C LEU A 57 10.68 13.79 -17.08
N LEU A 58 10.22 13.75 -15.83
CA LEU A 58 10.79 14.51 -14.72
C LEU A 58 11.33 13.57 -13.64
N PRO A 59 12.54 13.83 -13.09
CA PRO A 59 13.41 14.99 -13.35
C PRO A 59 14.24 14.88 -14.64
N MET A 60 14.23 13.71 -15.29
CA MET A 60 14.76 13.46 -16.64
C MET A 60 13.93 12.33 -17.26
N PRO A 61 13.95 12.11 -18.59
CA PRO A 61 13.27 10.96 -19.20
C PRO A 61 13.76 9.64 -18.61
N TYR A 62 12.85 8.87 -18.01
CA TYR A 62 13.13 7.52 -17.53
C TYR A 62 11.94 6.59 -17.74
N GLN A 63 12.24 5.30 -17.80
CA GLN A 63 11.26 4.23 -17.79
C GLN A 63 11.17 3.63 -16.39
N VAL A 64 9.96 3.32 -15.94
CA VAL A 64 9.72 2.65 -14.67
C VAL A 64 8.73 1.50 -14.86
N LYS A 65 9.05 0.36 -14.24
CA LYS A 65 8.13 -0.76 -14.11
C LYS A 65 7.30 -0.58 -12.85
N LEU A 66 5.98 -0.46 -13.00
CA LEU A 66 5.03 -0.22 -11.94
C LEU A 66 4.05 -1.38 -11.85
N MET A 67 3.62 -1.70 -10.64
CA MET A 67 2.51 -2.63 -10.45
C MET A 67 1.21 -1.96 -10.89
N ASP A 68 0.35 -2.69 -11.59
CA ASP A 68 -0.91 -2.15 -12.10
C ASP A 68 -1.89 -1.80 -10.96
N LEU A 69 -2.93 -1.02 -11.28
CA LEU A 69 -3.93 -0.62 -10.29
C LEU A 69 -4.69 -1.82 -9.72
N SER A 70 -4.93 -2.85 -10.53
CA SER A 70 -5.71 -4.03 -10.10
C SER A 70 -4.97 -4.84 -9.04
N THR A 71 -3.69 -5.13 -9.25
CA THR A 71 -2.85 -5.79 -8.25
C THR A 71 -2.61 -4.89 -7.05
N MET A 72 -2.40 -3.58 -7.22
CA MET A 72 -2.26 -2.66 -6.09
C MET A 72 -3.53 -2.59 -5.23
N PHE A 73 -4.72 -2.65 -5.83
CA PHE A 73 -5.98 -2.74 -5.10
C PHE A 73 -6.07 -4.06 -4.30
N SER A 74 -5.75 -5.20 -4.92
CA SER A 74 -5.68 -6.48 -4.21
C SER A 74 -4.70 -6.47 -3.03
N ARG A 75 -3.56 -5.78 -3.15
CA ARG A 75 -2.63 -5.61 -2.03
C ARG A 75 -3.24 -4.82 -0.87
N LYS A 76 -4.09 -3.84 -1.16
CA LYS A 76 -4.82 -3.08 -0.12
C LYS A 76 -5.88 -3.95 0.56
N ILE A 77 -6.63 -4.73 -0.22
CA ILE A 77 -7.58 -5.70 0.32
C ILE A 77 -6.87 -6.69 1.24
N HIS A 78 -5.76 -7.29 0.78
CA HIS A 78 -4.94 -8.20 1.58
C HIS A 78 -4.45 -7.55 2.87
N ALA A 79 -3.95 -6.32 2.81
CA ALA A 79 -3.49 -5.59 3.99
C ALA A 79 -4.62 -5.35 5.02
N ILE A 80 -5.82 -5.00 4.57
CA ILE A 80 -7.00 -4.82 5.45
C ILE A 80 -7.34 -6.14 6.16
N LEU A 81 -7.31 -7.25 5.42
CA LEU A 81 -7.66 -8.58 5.94
C LEU A 81 -6.63 -9.14 6.92
N VAL A 82 -5.33 -8.95 6.66
CA VAL A 82 -4.27 -9.73 7.33
C VAL A 82 -3.51 -8.95 8.41
N ARG A 83 -3.47 -7.62 8.35
CA ARG A 83 -2.76 -6.83 9.37
C ARG A 83 -3.42 -7.02 10.74
N LYS A 84 -2.62 -7.26 11.78
CA LYS A 84 -3.07 -7.34 13.19
C LYS A 84 -3.54 -6.00 13.76
N TYR A 85 -3.03 -4.90 13.23
CA TYR A 85 -3.41 -3.53 13.61
C TYR A 85 -4.06 -2.83 12.44
N VAL A 86 -4.97 -1.91 12.72
CA VAL A 86 -5.66 -1.16 11.68
C VAL A 86 -4.81 0.03 11.24
N LYS A 87 -4.76 0.27 9.92
CA LYS A 87 -4.06 1.40 9.31
C LYS A 87 -5.05 2.16 8.45
N GLY A 88 -5.46 3.35 8.89
CA GLY A 88 -6.55 4.10 8.26
C GLY A 88 -6.30 4.43 6.79
N ARG A 89 -5.03 4.61 6.39
CA ARG A 89 -4.66 4.82 4.98
C ARG A 89 -5.02 3.64 4.07
N ASP A 90 -5.02 2.40 4.57
CA ASP A 90 -5.41 1.25 3.74
C ASP A 90 -6.92 1.29 3.43
N LEU A 91 -7.74 1.74 4.39
CA LEU A 91 -9.18 1.98 4.18
C LEU A 91 -9.43 3.20 3.28
N TYR A 92 -8.62 4.25 3.39
CA TYR A 92 -8.69 5.40 2.49
C TYR A 92 -8.47 5.00 1.04
N ASP A 93 -7.40 4.25 0.79
CA ASP A 93 -7.09 3.74 -0.55
C ASP A 93 -8.19 2.79 -1.05
N TYR A 94 -8.75 1.95 -0.18
CA TYR A 94 -9.89 1.09 -0.52
C TYR A 94 -11.08 1.88 -1.06
N VAL A 95 -11.49 2.97 -0.37
CA VAL A 95 -12.54 3.87 -0.87
C VAL A 95 -12.14 4.51 -2.21
N TRP A 96 -10.89 4.95 -2.33
CA TRP A 96 -10.36 5.58 -3.55
C TRP A 96 -10.41 4.63 -4.77
N TYR A 97 -10.10 3.34 -4.58
CA TYR A 97 -10.17 2.34 -5.65
C TYR A 97 -11.62 2.06 -6.06
N LEU A 98 -12.54 1.91 -5.10
CA LEU A 98 -13.95 1.69 -5.38
C LEU A 98 -14.60 2.88 -6.09
N GLN A 99 -14.27 4.12 -5.69
CA GLN A 99 -14.77 5.33 -6.36
C GLN A 99 -14.35 5.40 -7.84
N ARG A 100 -13.22 4.79 -8.20
CA ARG A 100 -12.71 4.72 -9.57
C ARG A 100 -13.20 3.49 -10.34
N GLY A 101 -13.98 2.62 -9.73
CA GLY A 101 -14.43 1.37 -10.35
C GLY A 101 -13.28 0.42 -10.69
N VAL A 102 -12.15 0.50 -9.97
CA VAL A 102 -11.01 -0.38 -10.22
C VAL A 102 -11.37 -1.80 -9.79
N LEU A 103 -11.23 -2.75 -10.70
CA LEU A 103 -11.38 -4.17 -10.40
C LEU A 103 -10.12 -4.67 -9.71
N TRP A 104 -10.27 -5.50 -8.67
CA TRP A 104 -9.15 -6.15 -7.99
C TRP A 104 -8.69 -7.40 -8.75
N ASN A 105 -7.41 -7.72 -8.63
CA ASN A 105 -6.80 -8.89 -9.22
C ASN A 105 -7.04 -10.12 -8.32
N GLN A 106 -7.96 -11.00 -8.75
CA GLN A 106 -8.38 -12.16 -7.97
C GLN A 106 -7.28 -13.20 -7.76
N LYS A 107 -6.52 -13.49 -8.83
CA LYS A 107 -5.42 -14.44 -8.77
C LYS A 107 -4.38 -14.01 -7.73
N PHE A 108 -3.99 -12.72 -7.76
CA PHE A 108 -3.01 -12.19 -6.83
C PHE A 108 -3.50 -12.21 -5.38
N LEU A 109 -4.73 -11.74 -5.10
CA LEU A 109 -5.23 -11.72 -3.72
C LEU A 109 -5.31 -13.13 -3.14
N LYS A 110 -5.79 -14.12 -3.93
CA LYS A 110 -5.84 -15.52 -3.51
C LYS A 110 -4.46 -16.02 -3.09
N ASN A 111 -3.47 -15.82 -3.95
CA ASN A 111 -2.10 -16.26 -3.69
C ASN A 111 -1.49 -15.55 -2.47
N ALA A 112 -1.76 -14.26 -2.29
CA ALA A 112 -1.30 -13.50 -1.14
C ALA A 112 -1.92 -14.01 0.17
N LEU A 113 -3.22 -14.35 0.18
CA LEU A 113 -3.91 -14.91 1.35
C LEU A 113 -3.41 -16.31 1.70
N LEU A 114 -3.16 -17.16 0.71
CA LEU A 114 -2.55 -18.49 0.91
C LEU A 114 -1.15 -18.37 1.50
N GLN A 115 -0.33 -17.45 0.95
CA GLN A 115 1.04 -17.23 1.41
C GLN A 115 1.09 -16.77 2.87
N THR A 116 0.12 -15.96 3.31
CA THR A 116 -0.01 -15.53 4.71
C THR A 116 -0.80 -16.49 5.59
N LYS A 117 -1.21 -17.66 5.06
CA LYS A 117 -2.03 -18.67 5.74
C LYS A 117 -3.34 -18.09 6.32
N SER A 118 -3.90 -17.10 5.61
CA SER A 118 -5.15 -16.44 5.97
C SER A 118 -6.37 -17.19 5.43
N ILE A 119 -6.15 -18.08 4.45
CA ILE A 119 -7.11 -19.07 3.97
C ILE A 119 -6.38 -20.41 3.80
N GLU A 120 -7.10 -21.52 3.95
CA GLU A 120 -6.51 -22.87 3.96
C GLU A 120 -6.59 -23.57 2.59
N ASN A 121 -7.60 -23.27 1.78
CA ASN A 121 -7.82 -23.93 0.49
C ASN A 121 -7.74 -22.96 -0.69
N ALA A 122 -6.98 -23.36 -1.71
CA ALA A 122 -6.80 -22.60 -2.95
C ALA A 122 -7.89 -22.87 -4.00
N GLU A 123 -8.67 -23.95 -3.86
CA GLU A 123 -9.61 -24.40 -4.89
C GLU A 123 -10.86 -23.51 -4.97
N HIS A 124 -11.31 -22.97 -3.84
CA HIS A 124 -12.52 -22.14 -3.76
C HIS A 124 -12.17 -20.81 -3.10
N PHE A 125 -11.79 -19.83 -3.91
CA PHE A 125 -11.72 -18.43 -3.49
C PHE A 125 -12.24 -17.53 -4.60
N ASP A 126 -13.39 -16.91 -4.36
CA ASP A 126 -14.05 -16.03 -5.29
C ASP A 126 -14.40 -14.64 -4.70
N ARG A 127 -15.22 -13.89 -5.44
CA ARG A 127 -15.68 -12.56 -5.00
C ARG A 127 -16.58 -12.62 -3.77
N VAL A 128 -17.37 -13.67 -3.62
CA VAL A 128 -18.25 -13.88 -2.47
C VAL A 128 -17.40 -14.10 -1.23
N ASP A 129 -16.37 -14.93 -1.32
CA ASP A 129 -15.44 -15.18 -0.21
C ASP A 129 -14.69 -13.90 0.20
N ALA A 130 -14.15 -13.16 -0.77
CA ALA A 130 -13.47 -11.90 -0.52
C ALA A 130 -14.38 -10.87 0.18
N LYS A 131 -15.64 -10.76 -0.26
CA LYS A 131 -16.64 -9.91 0.38
C LYS A 131 -16.93 -10.37 1.80
N ALA A 132 -17.16 -11.65 2.03
CA ALA A 132 -17.44 -12.18 3.36
C ALA A 132 -16.31 -11.90 4.35
N LEU A 133 -15.06 -12.13 3.94
CA LEU A 133 -13.87 -11.83 4.75
C LEU A 133 -13.78 -10.34 5.11
N LEU A 134 -14.01 -9.44 4.14
CA LEU A 134 -14.00 -8.00 4.37
C LEU A 134 -15.13 -7.55 5.31
N MET A 135 -16.35 -8.05 5.09
CA MET A 135 -17.52 -7.75 5.91
C MET A 135 -17.29 -8.13 7.37
N ASN A 136 -16.69 -9.30 7.61
CA ASN A 136 -16.28 -9.74 8.94
C ASN A 136 -15.20 -8.83 9.51
N ARG A 137 -14.16 -8.54 8.71
CA ARG A 137 -13.05 -7.70 9.14
C ARG A 137 -13.51 -6.30 9.57
N PHE A 138 -14.45 -5.68 8.85
CA PHE A 138 -14.95 -4.35 9.21
C PHE A 138 -15.72 -4.32 10.53
N MET A 139 -16.23 -5.45 11.04
CA MET A 139 -16.85 -5.50 12.37
C MET A 139 -15.83 -5.43 13.51
N GLU A 140 -14.58 -5.82 13.25
CA GLU A 140 -13.51 -5.88 14.24
C GLU A 140 -12.69 -4.57 14.30
N ILE A 141 -12.91 -3.66 13.36
CA ILE A 141 -12.14 -2.44 13.24
C ILE A 141 -12.68 -1.37 14.20
N ASP A 142 -11.79 -0.81 15.00
CA ASP A 142 -12.01 0.45 15.70
C ASP A 142 -11.89 1.61 14.70
N PHE A 143 -13.04 2.21 14.36
CA PHE A 143 -13.09 3.30 13.39
C PHE A 143 -12.61 4.65 13.94
N ASP A 144 -12.56 4.84 15.25
CA ASP A 144 -12.04 6.07 15.83
C ASP A 144 -10.51 6.11 15.72
N LEU A 145 -9.86 4.96 15.93
CA LEU A 145 -8.42 4.80 15.66
C LEU A 145 -8.10 4.95 14.17
N VAL A 146 -8.93 4.39 13.30
CA VAL A 146 -8.80 4.55 11.85
C VAL A 146 -8.84 6.02 11.47
N LYS A 147 -9.89 6.74 11.88
CA LYS A 147 -10.08 8.16 11.57
C LYS A 147 -8.88 8.97 12.04
N SER A 148 -8.37 8.68 13.23
CA SER A 148 -7.19 9.33 13.80
C SER A 148 -5.91 9.09 12.98
N ASP A 149 -5.69 7.89 12.41
CA ASP A 149 -4.52 7.60 11.55
C ASP A 149 -4.53 8.39 10.24
N VAL A 150 -5.70 8.66 9.66
CA VAL A 150 -5.81 9.39 8.38
C VAL A 150 -5.99 10.88 8.51
N LEU A 151 -6.61 11.37 9.60
CA LEU A 151 -6.94 12.78 9.79
C LEU A 151 -5.78 13.76 9.49
N PRO A 152 -4.53 13.50 9.91
CA PRO A 152 -3.41 14.42 9.63
C PRO A 152 -3.07 14.58 8.14
N PHE A 153 -3.54 13.67 7.28
CA PHE A 153 -3.25 13.66 5.84
C PHE A 153 -4.39 14.23 5.00
N LEU A 154 -5.53 14.55 5.60
CA LEU A 154 -6.72 14.99 4.88
C LEU A 154 -6.77 16.51 4.77
N ARG A 155 -7.03 17.01 3.55
CA ARG A 155 -7.38 18.43 3.35
C ARG A 155 -8.78 18.76 3.86
N ASN A 156 -9.71 17.81 3.74
CA ASN A 156 -11.06 17.92 4.25
C ASN A 156 -11.33 16.74 5.20
N SER A 157 -11.43 17.04 6.50
CA SER A 157 -11.69 16.04 7.53
C SER A 157 -13.07 15.42 7.43
N THR A 158 -14.06 16.09 6.82
CA THR A 158 -15.42 15.56 6.75
C THR A 158 -15.55 14.33 5.83
N ALA A 159 -14.54 14.09 4.98
CA ALA A 159 -14.48 12.94 4.10
C ALA A 159 -14.52 11.59 4.83
N ILE A 160 -14.20 11.58 6.13
CA ILE A 160 -14.17 10.36 6.97
C ILE A 160 -15.27 10.34 8.03
N ASP A 161 -16.15 11.34 8.10
CA ASP A 161 -17.21 11.41 9.12
C ASP A 161 -18.13 10.19 9.06
N VAL A 162 -18.49 9.80 7.85
CA VAL A 162 -19.36 8.65 7.56
C VAL A 162 -18.70 7.30 7.78
N TRP A 163 -17.39 7.25 8.05
CA TRP A 163 -16.69 5.98 8.19
C TRP A 163 -17.17 5.23 9.43
N SER A 164 -17.68 4.04 9.18
CA SER A 164 -18.20 3.09 10.15
C SER A 164 -18.19 1.68 9.54
N ALA A 165 -18.39 0.65 10.36
CA ALA A 165 -18.50 -0.72 9.86
C ALA A 165 -19.62 -0.83 8.82
N ASP A 166 -20.78 -0.22 9.07
CA ASP A 166 -21.91 -0.21 8.15
C ASP A 166 -21.58 0.44 6.80
N PHE A 167 -20.94 1.62 6.82
CA PHE A 167 -20.51 2.28 5.60
C PHE A 167 -19.59 1.40 4.75
N PHE A 168 -18.55 0.80 5.36
CA PHE A 168 -17.61 -0.05 4.63
C PHE A 168 -18.28 -1.31 4.09
N LYS A 169 -19.16 -1.94 4.88
CA LYS A 169 -19.96 -3.07 4.41
C LYS A 169 -20.81 -2.71 3.18
N GLN A 170 -21.52 -1.59 3.21
CA GLN A 170 -22.38 -1.18 2.11
C GLN A 170 -21.60 -0.90 0.82
N ILE A 171 -20.45 -0.22 0.88
CA ILE A 171 -19.65 0.04 -0.32
C ILE A 171 -18.97 -1.23 -0.86
N THR A 172 -18.68 -2.22 -0.02
CA THR A 172 -18.11 -3.52 -0.42
C THR A 172 -19.08 -4.36 -1.26
N VAL A 173 -20.38 -4.05 -1.26
CA VAL A 173 -21.32 -4.67 -2.21
C VAL A 173 -20.87 -4.45 -3.67
N LYS A 174 -20.19 -3.33 -3.96
CA LYS A 174 -19.67 -2.96 -5.29
C LYS A 174 -18.39 -3.70 -5.70
N LEU A 175 -17.79 -4.50 -4.82
CA LEU A 175 -16.54 -5.23 -5.06
C LEU A 175 -16.71 -6.37 -6.09
#